data_AF-A0A821RJB7-F1
#
_entry.id   AF-A0A821RJB7-F1
#
_cell.length_a   1.000
_cell.length_b   1.000
_cell.length_c   1.000
_cell.angle_alpha   90.00
_cell.angle_beta   90.00
_cell.angle_gamma   90.00
#
_symmetry.space_group_name_H-M   'P 1'
#
loop_
_entity.id
_entity.type
_entity.pdbx_description
1 polymer ?
#
loop_
_entity_poly.entity_id
_entity_poly.type
_entity_poly.pdbx_seq_one_letter_code
_entity_poly.pdbx_strand_id
1 'polypeptide(L)'
;MFNQLRGWLSSGNTNTAAELDSSTDQHVKIRSGLTAELENLTHEKFPQGFSKPILELEIVDANVNGQLQQRLQEESQKHMWKRIVLIPYYLENSHWTAILIEFKGAKEIQRAEYIDPVRNSQFISGTIQQEFNKLYPRVNLSLKELRAHNDPTQSEELTIQNLLKRVEELQITDAQYQKPESDLPDNAAKTNRSDPG
;
A
#
# COMPACT_ATOMS: atom_id res chain seq x y z
N MET A 1 43.92 -11.08 38.15
CA MET A 1 43.27 -11.14 39.49
C MET A 1 42.22 -10.03 39.51
N PHE A 2 40.99 -10.28 39.06
CA PHE A 2 39.84 -10.81 39.81
C PHE A 2 39.58 -10.12 41.16
N ASN A 3 38.53 -9.29 41.21
CA ASN A 3 37.45 -9.31 42.20
C ASN A 3 36.32 -8.40 41.69
N GLN A 4 35.23 -8.98 41.19
CA GLN A 4 34.04 -9.42 41.93
C GLN A 4 33.21 -8.26 42.50
N LEU A 5 32.17 -7.89 41.75
CA LEU A 5 30.90 -7.43 42.30
C LEU A 5 29.78 -8.11 41.49
N ARG A 6 29.33 -9.27 41.98
CA ARG A 6 28.01 -9.82 41.68
C ARG A 6 27.08 -9.40 42.82
N GLY A 7 26.05 -8.64 42.48
CA GLY A 7 24.84 -8.45 43.27
C GLY A 7 23.63 -8.88 42.44
N TRP A 8 23.10 -10.06 42.76
CA TRP A 8 21.77 -10.60 42.45
C TRP A 8 20.67 -9.65 43.01
N LEU A 9 19.46 -9.43 42.50
CA LEU A 9 18.52 -10.06 41.55
C LEU A 9 17.59 -8.95 41.00
N SER A 10 17.19 -9.04 39.73
CA SER A 10 15.76 -8.91 39.38
C SER A 10 15.54 -9.59 38.04
N SER A 11 14.58 -10.51 38.05
CA SER A 11 14.04 -11.24 36.90
C SER A 11 13.73 -10.30 35.73
N GLY A 12 14.69 -10.17 34.82
CA GLY A 12 14.58 -9.40 33.59
C GLY A 12 14.23 -10.32 32.43
N ASN A 13 12.96 -10.26 32.05
CA ASN A 13 12.34 -10.72 30.82
C ASN A 13 13.31 -11.19 29.72
N THR A 14 13.47 -12.50 29.55
CA THR A 14 14.26 -13.10 28.45
C THR A 14 13.56 -13.03 27.09
N ASN A 15 12.34 -12.48 27.04
CA ASN A 15 11.54 -12.44 25.81
C ASN A 15 11.91 -11.27 24.89
N THR A 16 12.51 -10.20 25.40
CA THR A 16 12.69 -8.97 24.63
C THR A 16 13.68 -9.11 23.47
N ALA A 17 14.79 -9.85 23.65
CA ALA A 17 15.81 -9.97 22.60
C ALA A 17 15.35 -10.86 21.43
N ALA A 18 14.61 -11.94 21.70
CA ALA A 18 14.09 -12.83 20.68
C ALA A 18 12.88 -12.24 19.93
N GLU A 19 12.04 -11.46 20.63
CA GLU A 19 10.92 -10.74 20.02
C GLU A 19 11.40 -9.60 19.10
N LEU A 20 12.48 -8.89 19.46
CA LEU A 20 13.09 -7.85 18.63
C LEU A 20 13.75 -8.43 17.36
N ASP A 21 14.41 -9.59 17.46
CA ASP A 21 15.04 -10.28 16.32
C ASP A 21 13.96 -10.82 15.35
N SER A 22 12.92 -11.46 15.89
CA SER A 22 11.81 -12.00 15.12
C SER A 22 10.95 -10.93 14.43
N SER A 23 10.76 -9.76 15.06
CA SER A 23 10.03 -8.63 14.45
C SER A 23 10.83 -8.03 13.29
N THR A 24 12.15 -7.89 13.47
CA THR A 24 13.05 -7.40 12.41
C THR A 24 13.05 -8.33 11.20
N ASP A 25 13.08 -9.64 11.42
CA ASP A 25 13.02 -10.63 10.34
C ASP A 25 11.71 -10.60 9.55
N GLN A 26 10.56 -10.47 10.24
CA GLN A 26 9.26 -10.34 9.57
C GLN A 26 9.17 -9.05 8.75
N HIS A 27 9.75 -7.95 9.25
CA HIS A 27 9.79 -6.69 8.53
C HIS A 27 10.64 -6.77 7.25
N VAL A 28 11.79 -7.43 7.31
CA VAL A 28 12.63 -7.66 6.12
C VAL A 28 11.90 -8.54 5.10
N LYS A 29 11.19 -9.56 5.58
CA LYS A 29 10.49 -10.52 4.72
C LYS A 29 9.34 -9.89 3.92
N ILE A 30 8.45 -9.13 4.57
CA ILE A 30 7.33 -8.52 3.83
C ILE A 30 7.79 -7.49 2.81
N ARG A 31 8.83 -6.71 3.15
CA ARG A 31 9.39 -5.69 2.26
C ARG A 31 10.07 -6.34 1.04
N SER A 32 10.95 -7.30 1.29
CA SER A 32 11.63 -8.02 0.21
C SER A 32 10.65 -8.78 -0.69
N GLY A 33 9.62 -9.39 -0.11
CA GLY A 33 8.53 -10.03 -0.85
C GLY A 33 7.74 -9.04 -1.72
N LEU A 34 7.33 -7.90 -1.18
CA LEU A 34 6.60 -6.88 -1.95
C LEU A 34 7.46 -6.31 -3.09
N THR A 35 8.73 -5.97 -2.82
CA THR A 35 9.65 -5.48 -3.84
C THR A 35 9.82 -6.50 -4.97
N ALA A 36 10.11 -7.76 -4.64
CA ALA A 36 10.33 -8.81 -5.64
C ALA A 36 9.08 -9.06 -6.51
N GLU A 37 7.90 -9.08 -5.89
CA GLU A 37 6.66 -9.31 -6.63
C GLU A 37 6.23 -8.11 -7.49
N LEU A 38 6.56 -6.87 -7.09
CA LEU A 38 6.35 -5.69 -7.94
C LEU A 38 7.26 -5.73 -9.17
N GLU A 39 8.51 -6.18 -9.01
CA GLU A 39 9.42 -6.41 -10.13
C GLU A 39 8.84 -7.47 -11.07
N ASN A 40 8.39 -8.62 -10.55
CA ASN A 40 7.76 -9.67 -11.36
C ASN A 40 6.53 -9.13 -12.12
N LEU A 41 5.64 -8.41 -11.43
CA LEU A 41 4.45 -7.82 -12.04
C LEU A 41 4.79 -6.87 -13.19
N THR A 42 5.87 -6.10 -13.05
CA THR A 42 6.39 -5.22 -14.10
C THR A 42 6.91 -6.03 -15.29
N HIS A 43 7.70 -7.08 -15.06
CA HIS A 43 8.29 -7.85 -16.16
C HIS A 43 7.25 -8.70 -16.91
N GLU A 44 6.30 -9.31 -16.19
CA GLU A 44 5.37 -10.29 -16.76
C GLU A 44 4.12 -9.66 -17.35
N LYS A 45 3.50 -8.69 -16.65
CA LYS A 45 2.19 -8.15 -17.02
C LYS A 45 2.24 -6.75 -17.59
N PHE A 46 3.20 -5.93 -17.14
CA PHE A 46 3.33 -4.55 -17.56
C PHE A 46 4.74 -4.23 -18.08
N PRO A 47 5.20 -4.89 -19.17
CA PRO A 47 6.58 -4.76 -19.65
C PRO A 47 6.94 -3.33 -20.11
N GLN A 48 5.95 -2.47 -20.33
CA GLN A 48 6.13 -1.04 -20.63
C GLN A 48 6.22 -0.18 -19.35
N GLY A 49 6.17 -0.81 -18.18
CA GLY A 49 6.10 -0.15 -16.88
C GLY A 49 4.68 0.23 -16.46
N PHE A 50 4.57 0.73 -15.22
CA PHE A 50 3.34 1.31 -14.69
C PHE A 50 3.12 2.73 -15.22
N SER A 51 1.86 3.11 -15.36
CA SER A 51 1.44 4.47 -15.77
C SER A 51 1.78 5.52 -14.71
N LYS A 52 1.88 5.10 -13.44
CA LYS A 52 2.31 5.89 -12.29
C LYS A 52 3.44 5.14 -11.60
N PRO A 53 4.55 5.80 -11.23
CA PRO A 53 5.57 5.14 -10.44
C PRO A 53 5.00 4.70 -9.08
N ILE A 54 5.49 3.57 -8.61
CA ILE A 54 5.09 2.93 -7.35
C ILE A 54 6.20 3.15 -6.33
N LEU A 55 5.84 3.68 -5.17
CA LEU A 55 6.72 3.87 -4.03
C LEU A 55 6.30 2.93 -2.92
N GLU A 56 7.20 2.05 -2.51
CA GLU A 56 7.06 1.27 -1.29
C GLU A 56 7.66 2.05 -0.12
N LEU A 57 6.85 2.38 0.89
CA LEU A 57 7.36 2.95 2.12
C LEU A 57 7.82 1.85 3.07
N GLU A 58 8.73 2.24 3.97
CA GLU A 58 9.08 1.39 5.10
C GLU A 58 7.84 1.08 5.94
N ILE A 59 7.88 -0.12 6.52
CA ILE A 59 6.80 -0.67 7.34
C ILE A 59 6.45 0.29 8.47
N VAL A 60 5.15 0.33 8.73
CA VAL A 60 4.59 0.97 9.91
C VAL A 60 4.16 -0.11 10.90
N ASP A 61 4.68 -0.02 12.11
CA ASP A 61 4.28 -0.82 13.26
C ASP A 61 3.36 0.03 14.14
N ALA A 62 2.12 -0.43 14.34
CA ALA A 62 1.14 0.28 15.16
C ALA A 62 1.58 0.46 16.62
N ASN A 63 2.51 -0.36 17.11
CA ASN A 63 3.08 -0.19 18.44
C ASN A 63 3.96 1.06 18.57
N VAL A 64 4.38 1.64 17.44
CA VAL A 64 5.21 2.85 17.40
C VAL A 64 4.33 4.07 17.09
N ASN A 65 3.96 4.79 18.15
CA ASN A 65 3.10 5.97 18.06
C ASN A 65 3.57 6.99 17.02
N GLY A 66 2.67 7.42 16.12
CA GLY A 66 2.94 8.47 15.14
C GLY A 66 3.78 8.01 13.95
N GLN A 67 4.14 6.73 13.84
CA GLN A 67 5.00 6.25 12.77
C GLN A 67 4.32 6.38 11.41
N LEU A 68 3.01 6.11 11.30
CA LEU A 68 2.28 6.33 10.04
C LEU A 68 2.35 7.80 9.63
N GLN A 69 2.05 8.70 10.58
CA GLN A 69 2.13 10.15 10.34
C GLN A 69 3.54 10.55 9.87
N GLN A 70 4.59 10.05 10.53
CA GLN A 70 5.96 10.37 10.15
C GLN A 70 6.28 9.90 8.72
N ARG A 71 5.97 8.65 8.37
CA ARG A 71 6.24 8.10 7.03
C ARG A 71 5.54 8.91 5.95
N LEU A 72 4.27 9.23 6.14
CA LEU A 72 3.48 10.03 5.21
C LEU A 72 4.00 11.46 5.10
N GLN A 73 4.46 12.05 6.20
CA GLN A 73 5.03 13.40 6.18
C GLN A 73 6.33 13.43 5.36
N GLU A 74 7.25 12.50 5.59
CA GLU A 74 8.51 12.38 4.84
C GLU A 74 8.26 12.14 3.35
N GLU A 75 7.35 11.23 3.03
CA GLU A 75 6.91 10.94 1.67
C GLU A 75 6.42 12.22 0.97
N SER A 76 5.52 12.95 1.63
CA SER A 76 4.91 14.17 1.09
C SER A 76 5.89 15.34 0.89
N GLN A 77 7.02 15.33 1.60
CA GLN A 77 8.09 16.33 1.46
C GLN A 77 9.06 15.99 0.33
N LYS A 78 9.23 14.70 0.03
CA LYS A 78 10.18 14.20 -0.99
C LYS A 78 9.57 14.16 -2.39
N HIS A 79 8.25 14.00 -2.50
CA HIS A 79 7.60 13.72 -3.79
C HIS A 79 6.45 14.69 -4.10
N MET A 80 6.52 15.31 -5.28
CA MET A 80 5.58 16.33 -5.75
C MET A 80 4.84 15.93 -7.04
N TRP A 81 4.95 14.67 -7.45
CA TRP A 81 4.47 14.14 -8.73
C TRP A 81 3.45 13.00 -8.55
N LYS A 82 2.79 12.57 -9.63
CA LYS A 82 1.74 11.54 -9.65
C LYS A 82 2.29 10.16 -9.32
N ARG A 83 1.77 9.48 -8.29
CA ARG A 83 2.35 8.20 -7.83
C ARG A 83 1.36 7.32 -7.09
N ILE A 84 1.74 6.06 -6.91
CA ILE A 84 1.07 5.15 -5.98
C ILE A 84 2.04 4.88 -4.84
N VAL A 85 1.56 4.99 -3.61
CA VAL A 85 2.32 4.71 -2.39
C VAL A 85 1.72 3.46 -1.74
N LEU A 86 2.57 2.47 -1.45
CA LEU A 86 2.21 1.23 -0.77
C LEU A 86 2.86 1.24 0.61
N ILE A 87 2.06 0.98 1.64
CA ILE A 87 2.51 1.01 3.04
C ILE A 87 2.05 -0.30 3.70
N PRO A 88 2.94 -1.29 3.83
CA PRO A 88 2.67 -2.42 4.70
C PRO A 88 2.56 -1.93 6.16
N TYR A 89 1.52 -2.37 6.86
CA TYR A 89 1.16 -1.89 8.19
C TYR A 89 0.91 -3.08 9.12
N TYR A 90 1.73 -3.21 10.17
CA TYR A 90 1.58 -4.24 11.18
C TYR A 90 0.65 -3.76 12.31
N LEU A 91 -0.50 -4.41 12.44
CA LEU A 91 -1.55 -4.01 13.38
C LEU A 91 -1.29 -4.62 14.77
N GLU A 92 -0.69 -3.86 15.68
CA GLU A 92 -0.63 -4.09 17.15
C GLU A 92 -0.36 -5.56 17.56
N ASN A 93 0.71 -6.18 17.05
CA ASN A 93 1.04 -7.59 17.32
C ASN A 93 -0.04 -8.61 16.91
N SER A 94 -0.93 -8.23 16.01
CA SER A 94 -2.03 -9.06 15.53
C SER A 94 -1.72 -9.67 14.17
N HIS A 95 -1.66 -8.83 13.14
CA HIS A 95 -1.55 -9.28 11.76
C HIS A 95 -1.12 -8.14 10.82
N TRP A 96 -0.70 -8.50 9.62
CA TRP A 96 -0.34 -7.57 8.56
C TRP A 96 -1.57 -7.03 7.83
N THR A 97 -1.53 -5.73 7.56
CA THR A 97 -2.53 -4.98 6.79
C THR A 97 -1.78 -4.02 5.85
N ALA A 98 -2.51 -3.24 5.06
CA ALA A 98 -1.90 -2.32 4.10
C ALA A 98 -2.66 -1.02 3.95
N ILE A 99 -1.93 0.04 3.63
CA ILE A 99 -2.48 1.30 3.13
C ILE A 99 -1.94 1.52 1.71
N LEU A 100 -2.84 1.83 0.78
CA LEU A 100 -2.52 2.27 -0.58
C LEU A 100 -3.00 3.70 -0.77
N ILE A 101 -2.13 4.57 -1.29
CA ILE A 101 -2.48 5.96 -1.59
C ILE A 101 -2.10 6.28 -3.03
N GLU A 102 -3.06 6.76 -3.80
CA GLU A 102 -2.85 7.25 -5.15
C GLU A 102 -2.83 8.78 -5.12
N PHE A 103 -1.73 9.38 -5.57
CA PHE A 103 -1.58 10.83 -5.66
C PHE A 103 -1.70 11.33 -7.09
N LYS A 104 -2.43 12.44 -7.28
CA LYS A 104 -2.50 13.21 -8.54
C LYS A 104 -1.38 14.24 -8.68
N GLY A 105 -0.67 14.51 -7.60
CA GLY A 105 0.39 15.51 -7.52
C GLY A 105 0.86 15.74 -6.10
N ALA A 106 1.39 16.93 -5.82
CA ALA A 106 1.83 17.33 -4.50
C ALA A 106 0.68 17.34 -3.49
N LYS A 107 0.70 16.41 -2.52
CA LYS A 107 -0.29 16.26 -1.44
C LYS A 107 -1.76 16.09 -1.90
N GLU A 108 -2.01 16.01 -3.20
CA GLU A 108 -3.33 15.80 -3.76
C GLU A 108 -3.59 14.30 -3.91
N ILE A 109 -4.39 13.76 -2.98
CA ILE A 109 -4.77 12.35 -2.98
C ILE A 109 -5.99 12.14 -3.87
N GLN A 110 -5.85 11.27 -4.87
CA GLN A 110 -6.95 10.74 -5.66
C GLN A 110 -7.79 9.73 -4.87
N ARG A 111 -7.09 8.87 -4.14
CA ARG A 111 -7.64 7.69 -3.48
C ARG A 111 -6.73 7.29 -2.32
N ALA A 112 -7.33 6.95 -1.20
CA ALA A 112 -6.66 6.32 -0.07
C ALA A 112 -7.48 5.12 0.38
N GLU A 113 -6.83 3.96 0.44
CA GLU A 113 -7.46 2.68 0.71
C GLU A 113 -6.71 1.96 1.82
N TYR A 114 -7.46 1.45 2.80
CA TYR A 114 -7.00 0.52 3.80
C TYR A 114 -7.43 -0.89 3.42
N ILE A 115 -6.50 -1.83 3.46
CA ILE A 115 -6.68 -3.21 3.04
C ILE A 115 -6.37 -4.11 4.23
N ASP A 116 -7.37 -4.84 4.68
CA ASP A 116 -7.23 -5.83 5.75
C ASP A 116 -7.46 -7.24 5.18
N PRO A 117 -6.44 -8.12 5.18
CA PRO A 117 -6.56 -9.50 4.73
C PRO A 117 -7.24 -10.43 5.76
N VAL A 118 -7.65 -9.96 6.93
CA VAL A 118 -8.32 -10.74 7.97
C VAL A 118 -9.81 -10.40 8.02
N ARG A 119 -10.67 -11.40 7.78
CA ARG A 119 -12.12 -11.19 7.55
C ARG A 119 -12.86 -10.61 8.77
N ASN A 120 -12.39 -10.89 9.98
CA ASN A 120 -13.08 -10.54 11.22
C ASN A 120 -12.71 -9.15 11.77
N SER A 121 -11.78 -8.44 11.12
CA SER A 121 -11.22 -7.16 11.58
C SER A 121 -11.44 -6.01 10.59
N GLN A 122 -12.35 -6.17 9.62
CA GLN A 122 -12.67 -5.23 8.53
C GLN A 122 -13.20 -3.84 8.98
N PHE A 123 -12.44 -3.15 9.81
CA PHE A 123 -12.66 -1.78 10.24
C PHE A 123 -11.31 -1.07 10.27
N ILE A 124 -11.31 0.21 9.95
CA ILE A 124 -10.12 1.04 10.10
C ILE A 124 -10.06 1.46 11.56
N SER A 125 -8.97 1.14 12.25
CA SER A 125 -8.82 1.56 13.65
C SER A 125 -8.86 3.09 13.77
N GLY A 126 -9.44 3.58 14.86
CA GLY A 126 -9.51 5.02 15.12
C GLY A 126 -8.13 5.68 15.12
N THR A 127 -7.10 4.98 15.59
CA THR A 127 -5.71 5.43 15.60
C THR A 127 -5.18 5.65 14.18
N ILE A 128 -5.33 4.68 13.28
CA ILE A 128 -4.90 4.80 11.87
C ILE A 128 -5.60 5.99 11.21
N GLN A 129 -6.92 6.08 11.38
CA GLN A 129 -7.72 7.16 10.80
C GLN A 129 -7.28 8.53 11.34
N GLN A 130 -7.01 8.64 12.65
CA GLN A 130 -6.55 9.87 13.27
C GLN A 130 -5.17 10.29 12.76
N GLU A 131 -4.21 9.37 12.69
CA GLU A 131 -2.87 9.67 12.17
C GLU A 131 -2.89 10.10 10.71
N PHE A 132 -3.68 9.42 9.87
CA PHE A 132 -3.88 9.79 8.48
C PHE A 132 -4.52 11.19 8.35
N ASN A 133 -5.57 11.46 9.13
CA ASN A 133 -6.32 12.73 9.07
C ASN A 133 -5.51 13.94 9.54
N LYS A 134 -4.46 13.76 10.35
CA LYS A 134 -3.56 14.88 10.72
C LYS A 134 -2.87 15.49 9.50
N LEU A 135 -2.60 14.71 8.47
CA LEU A 135 -1.98 15.17 7.23
C LEU A 135 -3.00 15.44 6.12
N TYR A 136 -4.05 14.64 6.06
CA TYR A 136 -5.05 14.70 4.99
C TYR A 136 -6.48 14.79 5.54
N PRO A 137 -6.84 15.89 6.24
CA PRO A 137 -8.09 15.99 7.00
C PRO A 137 -9.37 15.97 6.13
N ARG A 138 -9.23 16.12 4.81
CA ARG A 138 -10.35 16.13 3.84
C ARG A 138 -10.42 14.87 2.99
N VAL A 139 -9.54 13.90 3.25
CA VAL A 139 -9.45 12.65 2.49
C VAL A 139 -9.96 11.54 3.36
N ASN A 140 -10.92 10.77 2.86
CA ASN A 140 -11.37 9.58 3.56
C ASN A 140 -10.40 8.42 3.27
N LEU A 141 -9.91 7.77 4.32
CA LEU A 141 -9.24 6.48 4.19
C LEU A 141 -10.34 5.44 4.11
N SER A 142 -10.50 4.80 2.96
CA SER A 142 -11.63 3.91 2.69
C SER A 142 -11.22 2.45 2.85
N LEU A 143 -12.08 1.62 3.46
CA LEU A 143 -11.84 0.19 3.51
C LEU A 143 -11.99 -0.39 2.09
N LYS A 144 -11.00 -1.17 1.65
CA LYS A 144 -11.01 -1.88 0.38
C LYS A 144 -10.96 -3.38 0.63
N GLU A 145 -12.11 -4.02 0.43
CA GLU A 145 -12.24 -5.47 0.55
C GLU A 145 -11.60 -6.17 -0.65
N LEU A 146 -10.66 -7.06 -0.38
CA LEU A 146 -9.99 -7.93 -1.35
C LEU A 146 -9.99 -9.38 -0.84
N ARG A 147 -8.93 -10.16 -1.09
CA ARG A 147 -8.85 -11.52 -0.55
C ARG A 147 -8.66 -11.43 0.96
N ALA A 148 -9.52 -12.10 1.71
CA ALA A 148 -9.42 -12.16 3.16
C ALA A 148 -9.59 -13.59 3.66
N HIS A 149 -8.87 -13.92 4.73
CA HIS A 149 -8.88 -15.22 5.40
C HIS A 149 -9.18 -15.06 6.90
N ASN A 150 -9.56 -16.16 7.56
CA ASN A 150 -9.84 -16.14 9.01
C ASN A 150 -8.58 -16.39 9.86
N ASP A 151 -7.47 -16.78 9.21
CA ASP A 151 -6.20 -17.10 9.85
C ASP A 151 -5.24 -15.91 9.75
N PRO A 152 -4.95 -15.21 10.86
CA PRO A 152 -4.04 -14.06 10.86
C PRO A 152 -2.59 -14.45 10.54
N THR A 153 -2.20 -15.72 10.65
CA THR A 153 -0.83 -16.16 10.32
C THR A 153 -0.51 -16.06 8.83
N GLN A 154 -1.54 -16.00 7.98
CA GLN A 154 -1.41 -15.84 6.52
C GLN A 154 -1.48 -14.36 6.08
N SER A 155 -1.62 -13.43 7.03
CA SER A 155 -1.84 -12.01 6.73
C SER A 155 -0.68 -11.37 5.97
N GLU A 156 0.56 -11.79 6.21
CA GLU A 156 1.75 -11.26 5.55
C GLU A 156 1.68 -11.47 4.03
N GLU A 157 1.51 -12.72 3.60
CA GLU A 157 1.43 -13.09 2.19
C GLU A 157 0.20 -12.48 1.52
N LEU A 158 -0.95 -12.52 2.21
CA LEU A 158 -2.19 -11.94 1.69
C LEU A 158 -2.11 -10.41 1.55
N THR A 159 -1.38 -9.73 2.44
CA THR A 159 -1.13 -8.29 2.34
C THR A 159 -0.38 -7.95 1.06
N ILE A 160 0.70 -8.69 0.77
CA ILE A 160 1.48 -8.54 -0.48
C ILE A 160 0.58 -8.80 -1.69
N GLN A 161 -0.09 -9.95 -1.73
CA GLN A 161 -0.95 -10.32 -2.86
C GLN A 161 -2.07 -9.30 -3.11
N ASN A 162 -2.68 -8.76 -2.05
CA ASN A 162 -3.74 -7.77 -2.18
C ASN A 162 -3.22 -6.42 -2.67
N LEU A 163 -2.06 -5.96 -2.20
CA LEU A 163 -1.40 -4.74 -2.71
C LEU A 163 -1.10 -4.86 -4.20
N LEU A 164 -0.51 -5.97 -4.63
CA LEU A 164 -0.18 -6.24 -6.04
C LEU A 164 -1.42 -6.30 -6.91
N LYS A 165 -2.44 -7.05 -6.48
CA LYS A 165 -3.72 -7.12 -7.17
C LYS A 165 -4.32 -5.72 -7.32
N ARG A 166 -4.23 -4.89 -6.27
CA ARG A 166 -4.80 -3.55 -6.32
C ARG A 166 -4.05 -2.62 -7.27
N VAL A 167 -2.72 -2.70 -7.30
CA VAL A 167 -1.88 -2.00 -8.29
C VAL A 167 -2.26 -2.43 -9.71
N GLU A 168 -2.40 -3.73 -9.95
CA GLU A 168 -2.82 -4.28 -11.26
C GLU A 168 -4.18 -3.74 -11.69
N GLU A 169 -5.18 -3.74 -10.80
CA GLU A 169 -6.51 -3.19 -11.07
C GLU A 169 -6.47 -1.68 -11.42
N LEU A 170 -5.66 -0.90 -10.70
CA LEU A 170 -5.49 0.54 -10.95
C LEU A 170 -4.83 0.78 -12.32
N GLN A 171 -3.80 0.01 -12.65
CA GLN A 171 -3.11 0.11 -13.94
C GLN A 171 -4.01 -0.22 -15.12
N ILE A 172 -4.84 -1.27 -15.01
CA ILE A 172 -5.82 -1.63 -16.04
C ILE A 172 -6.87 -0.53 -16.19
N THR A 173 -7.35 0.02 -15.08
CA THR A 173 -8.35 1.10 -15.08
C THR A 173 -7.80 2.34 -15.79
N ASP A 174 -6.59 2.77 -15.45
CA ASP A 174 -5.95 3.93 -16.11
C ASP A 174 -5.78 3.71 -17.62
N ALA A 175 -5.41 2.50 -18.06
CA ALA A 175 -5.26 2.17 -19.48
C ALA A 175 -6.61 2.23 -20.24
N GLN A 176 -7.71 1.81 -19.60
CA GLN A 176 -9.05 1.89 -20.20
C GLN A 176 -9.52 3.34 -20.37
N TYR A 177 -9.26 4.21 -19.40
CA TYR A 177 -9.59 5.64 -19.52
C TYR A 177 -8.70 6.40 -20.52
N GLN A 178 -7.55 5.85 -20.91
CA GLN A 178 -6.66 6.43 -21.91
C GLN A 178 -6.94 5.98 -23.35
N LYS A 179 -7.78 4.96 -23.58
CA LYS A 179 -8.17 4.55 -24.94
C LYS A 179 -9.23 5.54 -25.48
N PRO A 180 -8.96 6.35 -26.50
CA PRO A 180 -9.95 7.27 -27.04
C PRO A 180 -11.05 6.49 -27.75
N GLU A 181 -12.25 7.06 -27.73
CA GLU A 181 -13.48 6.64 -28.41
C GLU A 181 -13.35 6.79 -29.95
N SER A 182 -12.25 6.31 -30.55
CA SER A 182 -11.98 6.41 -31.99
C SER A 182 -12.34 5.14 -32.78
N ASP A 183 -13.02 4.18 -32.15
CA ASP A 183 -13.49 2.93 -32.80
C ASP A 183 -15.00 3.01 -33.17
N LEU A 184 -15.52 4.20 -33.46
CA LEU A 184 -16.83 4.32 -34.13
C LEU A 184 -16.64 4.04 -35.63
N PRO A 185 -17.37 3.07 -36.23
CA PRO A 185 -17.24 2.78 -37.65
C PRO A 185 -17.71 3.97 -38.49
N ASP A 186 -16.82 4.42 -39.35
CA ASP A 186 -17.03 5.44 -40.36
C ASP A 186 -17.98 4.90 -41.43
N ASN A 187 -19.28 4.98 -41.20
CA ASN A 187 -20.29 4.61 -42.19
C ASN A 187 -21.61 5.35 -41.97
N ALA A 188 -21.81 6.42 -42.73
CA ALA A 188 -22.88 6.52 -43.73
C ALA A 188 -23.31 7.98 -43.94
N ALA A 189 -22.77 8.64 -44.96
CA ALA A 189 -23.50 9.65 -45.72
C ALA A 189 -22.92 9.79 -47.14
N LYS A 190 -23.09 8.75 -47.96
CA LYS A 190 -23.21 8.92 -49.42
C LYS A 190 -24.70 9.11 -49.73
N THR A 191 -25.07 10.31 -50.16
CA THR A 191 -26.24 10.73 -51.00
C THR A 191 -26.45 12.23 -50.72
N ASN A 192 -26.33 13.19 -51.64
CA ASN A 192 -26.91 13.25 -52.98
C ASN A 192 -26.10 14.17 -53.91
N ARG A 193 -26.08 13.80 -55.19
CA ARG A 193 -25.87 14.70 -56.34
C ARG A 193 -27.03 15.69 -56.44
N SER A 194 -26.73 16.92 -56.86
CA SER A 194 -27.41 17.61 -57.97
C SER A 194 -26.61 18.86 -58.37
N ASP A 195 -26.24 18.90 -59.66
CA ASP A 195 -25.56 19.99 -60.36
C ASP A 195 -26.37 21.30 -60.41
N PRO A 196 -25.73 22.46 -60.63
CA PRO A 196 -26.42 23.69 -61.00
C PRO A 196 -26.59 23.78 -62.53
N GLY A 197 -27.84 23.96 -62.96
CA GLY A 197 -28.21 24.43 -64.30
C GLY A 197 -29.14 25.63 -64.16
#